data_AF-A0A6G0VXX4-F1
#
_entry.id   AF-A0A6G0VXX4-F1
#
_cell.length_a   1.000
_cell.length_b   1.000
_cell.length_c   1.000
_cell.angle_alpha   90.00
_cell.angle_beta   90.00
_cell.angle_gamma   90.00
#
_symmetry.space_group_name_H-M   'P 1'
#
loop_
_entity.id
_entity.type
_entity.pdbx_description
1 polymer ?
#
loop_
_entity_poly.entity_id
_entity_poly.type
_entity_poly.pdbx_seq_one_letter_code
_entity_poly.pdbx_strand_id
1 'polypeptide(L)'
;MAEQFMLQHEKCLKIISNFKFRKINWRLSSGEVKWRCTVKTCRAFLKTVEDDDRITEQSLNHNHESMSDQNYQKQFVTGVVKRKVTEDICTKPNKIFCNGIKNIATEHLQVSDVRNIKRNIYNAKRKILPPFPKSIEEIQLILDELNTAFLTHK
;
A
#
# COMPACT_ATOMS: atom_id res chain seq x y z
N MET A 1 13.19 -9.74 13.74
CA MET A 1 11.77 -9.86 13.41
C MET A 1 11.54 -9.09 12.12
N ALA A 2 11.19 -9.75 11.02
CA ALA A 2 10.98 -9.07 9.74
C ALA A 2 9.59 -8.41 9.75
N GLU A 3 9.53 -7.09 9.72
CA GLU A 3 8.27 -6.36 9.63
C GLU A 3 7.70 -6.49 8.21
N GLN A 4 6.66 -7.32 8.07
CA GLN A 4 6.02 -7.60 6.79
C GLN A 4 5.07 -6.45 6.41
N PHE A 5 5.52 -5.57 5.52
CA PHE A 5 4.68 -4.51 4.98
C PHE A 5 3.94 -4.94 3.72
N MET A 6 2.65 -5.27 3.86
CA MET A 6 1.76 -5.57 2.73
C MET A 6 1.13 -4.27 2.20
N LEU A 7 1.55 -3.82 1.01
CA LEU A 7 0.86 -2.74 0.28
C LEU A 7 -0.31 -3.33 -0.51
N GLN A 8 -1.54 -3.13 -0.03
CA GLN A 8 -2.75 -3.39 -0.81
C GLN A 8 -2.91 -2.34 -1.90
N HIS A 9 -2.33 -2.63 -3.06
CA HIS A 9 -2.97 -2.50 -4.37
C HIS A 9 -2.12 -3.32 -5.35
N GLU A 10 -2.65 -4.48 -5.76
CA GLU A 10 -2.21 -5.33 -6.88
C GLU A 10 -0.78 -5.93 -6.86
N LYS A 11 0.09 -5.55 -5.93
CA LYS A 11 1.48 -6.06 -5.89
C LYS A 11 1.90 -6.40 -4.46
N CYS A 12 1.97 -7.70 -4.16
CA CYS A 12 2.56 -8.21 -2.93
C CYS A 12 4.02 -7.76 -2.85
N LEU A 13 4.34 -6.94 -1.85
CA LEU A 13 5.67 -6.45 -1.55
C LEU A 13 6.11 -6.99 -0.19
N LYS A 14 7.39 -7.30 -0.04
CA LYS A 14 8.04 -7.59 1.24
C LYS A 14 9.16 -6.59 1.47
N ILE A 15 9.38 -6.21 2.72
CA ILE A 15 10.51 -5.36 3.13
C ILE A 15 11.39 -6.17 4.07
N ILE A 16 12.68 -6.26 3.75
CA ILE A 16 13.70 -6.89 4.60
C ILE A 16 14.90 -5.96 4.64
N SER A 17 15.34 -5.59 5.83
CA SER A 17 16.50 -4.69 6.05
C SER A 17 16.42 -3.42 5.21
N ASN A 18 15.25 -2.76 5.18
CA ASN A 18 14.98 -1.57 4.37
C ASN A 18 15.11 -1.74 2.84
N PHE A 19 15.19 -2.98 2.34
CA PHE A 19 15.11 -3.32 0.93
C PHE A 19 13.73 -3.86 0.57
N LYS A 20 13.21 -3.44 -0.59
CA LYS A 20 11.92 -3.89 -1.10
C LYS A 20 12.07 -5.04 -2.07
N PHE A 21 11.21 -6.03 -1.91
CA PHE A 21 11.10 -7.19 -2.77
C PHE A 21 9.68 -7.29 -3.33
N ARG A 22 9.55 -7.64 -4.61
CA ARG A 22 8.28 -7.92 -5.28
C ARG A 22 8.12 -9.41 -5.52
N LYS A 23 6.92 -9.93 -5.31
CA LYS A 23 6.57 -11.31 -5.67
C LYS A 23 6.73 -11.49 -7.18
N ILE A 24 7.32 -12.60 -7.59
CA ILE A 24 7.32 -13.04 -8.99
C ILE A 24 6.05 -13.87 -9.21
N ASN A 25 5.36 -13.66 -10.34
CA ASN A 25 4.02 -14.20 -10.57
C ASN A 25 3.96 -15.74 -10.79
N TRP A 26 5.09 -16.42 -10.94
CA TRP A 26 5.13 -17.87 -11.15
C TRP A 26 5.76 -18.58 -9.94
N ARG A 27 5.21 -19.74 -9.60
CA ARG A 27 5.72 -20.61 -8.54
C ARG A 27 6.90 -21.42 -9.05
N LEU A 28 7.91 -21.60 -8.19
CA LEU A 28 8.97 -22.54 -8.47
C LEU A 28 8.42 -23.97 -8.39
N SER A 29 9.00 -24.90 -9.15
CA SER A 29 8.62 -26.32 -9.11
C SER A 29 8.77 -26.94 -7.72
N SER A 30 9.57 -26.32 -6.85
CA SER A 30 9.75 -26.65 -5.43
C SER A 30 8.55 -26.25 -4.54
N GLY A 31 7.53 -25.57 -5.07
CA GLY A 31 6.42 -25.01 -4.29
C GLY A 31 6.75 -23.66 -3.63
N GLU A 32 7.96 -23.15 -3.80
CA GLU A 32 8.41 -21.89 -3.21
C GLU A 32 7.97 -20.66 -4.01
N VAL A 33 7.81 -19.55 -3.31
CA VAL A 33 7.57 -18.23 -3.91
C VAL A 33 8.89 -17.46 -3.98
N LYS A 34 9.30 -17.08 -5.19
CA LYS A 34 10.46 -16.20 -5.39
C LYS A 34 10.06 -14.73 -5.36
N TRP A 35 10.83 -13.93 -4.64
CA TRP A 35 10.72 -12.48 -4.59
C TRP A 35 12.03 -11.85 -5.07
N ARG A 36 11.94 -10.82 -5.89
CA ARG A 36 13.10 -10.09 -6.42
C ARG A 36 13.12 -8.68 -5.89
N CYS A 37 14.30 -8.11 -5.69
CA CYS A 37 14.43 -6.68 -5.40
C CYS A 37 13.62 -5.83 -6.40
N THR A 38 13.01 -4.75 -5.92
CA THR A 38 12.22 -3.86 -6.77
C THR A 38 13.07 -3.06 -7.77
N VAL A 39 14.34 -2.80 -7.44
CA VAL A 39 15.29 -2.09 -8.31
C VAL A 39 15.67 -3.01 -9.48
N LYS A 40 15.40 -2.58 -10.72
CA LYS A 40 15.56 -3.43 -11.92
C LYS A 40 16.98 -3.90 -12.16
N THR A 41 17.97 -3.08 -11.82
CA THR A 41 19.40 -3.38 -11.96
C THR A 41 19.93 -4.27 -10.84
N CYS A 42 19.14 -4.51 -9.79
CA CYS A 42 19.53 -5.33 -8.65
C CYS A 42 19.16 -6.80 -8.88
N ARG A 43 20.10 -7.70 -8.56
CA ARG A 43 19.93 -9.15 -8.68
C ARG A 43 19.54 -9.82 -7.37
N ALA A 44 19.44 -9.07 -6.28
CA ALA A 44 19.05 -9.60 -4.98
C ALA A 44 17.65 -10.24 -5.02
N PHE A 45 17.51 -11.36 -4.33
CA PHE A 45 16.28 -12.14 -4.28
C PHE A 45 16.16 -12.88 -2.94
N LEU A 46 14.94 -13.36 -2.68
CA LEU A 46 14.64 -14.27 -1.58
C LEU A 46 13.56 -15.26 -2.04
N LYS A 47 13.53 -16.43 -1.41
CA LYS A 47 12.51 -17.46 -1.60
C LYS A 47 11.84 -17.72 -0.27
N THR A 48 10.52 -17.86 -0.29
CA THR A 48 9.72 -18.18 0.90
C THR A 48 8.77 -19.34 0.62
N VAL A 49 8.43 -20.07 1.68
CA VAL A 49 7.26 -20.97 1.68
C VAL A 49 6.02 -20.15 2.00
N GLU A 50 4.93 -20.37 1.25
CA GLU A 50 3.71 -19.53 1.32
C GLU A 50 3.00 -19.63 2.68
N ASP A 51 3.10 -20.76 3.38
CA ASP A 51 2.35 -21.02 4.62
C ASP A 51 2.94 -20.38 5.89
N ASP A 52 4.25 -20.12 5.93
CA ASP A 52 4.93 -19.65 7.16
C ASP A 52 5.84 -18.44 6.90
N ASP A 53 5.86 -17.92 5.66
CA ASP A 53 6.72 -16.82 5.23
C ASP A 53 8.23 -17.03 5.52
N ARG A 54 8.61 -18.27 5.85
CA ARG A 54 9.98 -18.68 6.18
C ARG A 54 10.84 -18.57 4.94
N ILE A 55 11.97 -17.90 5.11
CA ILE A 55 12.97 -17.74 4.05
C ILE A 55 13.72 -19.05 3.90
N THR A 56 13.63 -19.67 2.73
CA THR A 56 14.35 -20.92 2.40
C THR A 56 15.69 -20.63 1.74
N GLU A 57 15.75 -19.56 0.95
CA GLU A 57 16.95 -19.14 0.23
C GLU A 57 16.95 -17.61 0.10
N GLN A 58 18.11 -16.98 0.22
CA GLN A 58 18.25 -15.55 -0.04
C GLN A 58 19.62 -15.20 -0.61
N SER A 59 19.63 -14.18 -1.46
CA SER A 59 20.81 -13.47 -1.93
C SER A 59 20.58 -11.99 -1.73
N LEU A 60 21.17 -11.44 -0.67
CA LEU A 60 21.02 -10.03 -0.26
C LEU A 60 22.18 -9.15 -0.75
N ASN A 61 22.87 -9.56 -1.82
CA ASN A 61 23.90 -8.72 -2.44
C ASN A 61 23.23 -7.63 -3.30
N HIS A 62 23.01 -6.47 -2.68
CA HIS A 62 22.43 -5.30 -3.33
C HIS A 62 23.52 -4.41 -3.94
N ASN A 63 23.29 -3.93 -5.16
CA ASN A 63 24.14 -2.96 -5.84
C ASN A 63 23.63 -1.51 -5.70
N HIS A 64 22.85 -1.25 -4.66
CA HIS A 64 22.27 0.05 -4.35
C HIS A 64 22.05 0.15 -2.84
N GLU A 65 21.93 1.39 -2.36
CA GLU A 65 21.65 1.66 -0.96
C GLU A 65 20.24 1.22 -0.55
N SER A 66 20.09 0.93 0.74
CA SER A 66 18.80 0.67 1.35
C SER A 66 17.94 1.93 1.40
N MET A 67 16.64 1.75 1.61
CA MET A 67 15.77 2.89 1.88
C MET A 67 16.14 3.57 3.19
N SER A 68 16.07 4.90 3.24
CA SER A 68 16.18 5.63 4.50
C SER A 68 14.96 5.39 5.39
N ASP A 69 15.14 5.45 6.71
CA ASP A 69 14.07 5.20 7.68
C ASP A 69 12.91 6.18 7.53
N GLN A 70 13.19 7.45 7.18
CA GLN A 70 12.17 8.42 6.81
C GLN A 70 11.32 7.94 5.62
N ASN A 71 11.96 7.44 4.56
CA ASN A 71 11.24 6.96 3.38
C ASN A 71 10.44 5.69 3.67
N TYR A 72 10.97 4.82 4.53
CA TYR A 72 10.26 3.64 5.02
C TYR A 72 9.00 4.05 5.80
N GLN A 73 9.14 4.86 6.84
CA GLN A 73 8.05 5.28 7.71
C GLN A 73 6.97 6.07 6.95
N LYS A 74 7.37 6.96 6.04
CA LYS A 74 6.46 7.67 5.14
C LYS A 74 5.59 6.72 4.32
N GLN A 75 6.20 5.69 3.74
CA GLN A 75 5.48 4.72 2.93
C GLN A 75 4.61 3.81 3.77
N PHE A 76 5.10 3.38 4.94
CA PHE A 76 4.36 2.60 5.91
C PHE A 76 3.05 3.31 6.29
N VAL A 77 3.17 4.55 6.77
CA VAL A 77 2.02 5.38 7.14
C VAL A 77 1.12 5.62 5.94
N THR A 78 1.66 5.91 4.75
CA THR A 78 0.87 6.08 3.52
C THR A 78 0.04 4.83 3.21
N GLY A 79 0.61 3.62 3.37
CA GLY A 79 -0.10 2.36 3.16
C GLY A 79 -1.22 2.15 4.17
N VAL A 80 -0.96 2.42 5.45
CA VAL A 80 -1.97 2.33 6.52
C VAL A 80 -3.13 3.28 6.25
N VAL A 81 -2.87 4.56 5.99
CA VAL A 81 -3.96 5.53 5.78
C VAL A 81 -4.74 5.24 4.49
N LYS A 82 -4.10 4.69 3.44
CA LYS A 82 -4.81 4.30 2.22
C LYS A 82 -5.76 3.13 2.45
N ARG A 83 -5.39 2.14 3.28
CA ARG A 83 -6.31 1.07 3.70
C ARG A 83 -7.51 1.62 4.48
N LYS A 84 -7.27 2.56 5.40
CA LYS A 84 -8.36 3.21 6.13
C LYS A 84 -9.29 4.03 5.23
N VAL A 85 -8.81 4.56 4.09
CA VAL A 85 -9.67 5.25 3.11
C VAL A 85 -10.65 4.29 2.44
N THR A 86 -10.22 3.07 2.12
CA THR A 86 -11.11 2.06 1.52
C THR A 86 -12.12 1.50 2.51
N GLU A 87 -11.76 1.46 3.81
CA GLU A 87 -12.66 1.02 4.88
C GLU A 87 -13.70 2.08 5.26
N ASP A 88 -13.32 3.37 5.29
CA ASP A 88 -14.18 4.48 5.70
C ASP A 88 -14.03 5.69 4.76
N ILE A 89 -14.75 5.61 3.65
CA ILE A 89 -14.73 6.63 2.60
C ILE A 89 -15.47 7.91 2.98
N CYS A 90 -16.36 7.89 3.96
CA CYS A 90 -17.13 9.08 4.36
C CYS A 90 -16.36 9.96 5.37
N THR A 91 -15.40 9.39 6.10
CA THR A 91 -14.65 10.15 7.10
C THR A 91 -13.73 11.21 6.51
N LYS A 92 -13.64 12.36 7.19
CA LYS A 92 -12.77 13.47 6.82
C LYS A 92 -11.29 13.04 6.75
N PRO A 93 -10.52 13.44 5.73
CA PRO A 93 -9.11 13.05 5.56
C PRO A 93 -8.22 13.27 6.80
N ASN A 94 -8.42 14.36 7.54
CA ASN A 94 -7.67 14.62 8.78
C ASN A 94 -7.94 13.55 9.85
N LYS A 95 -9.19 13.11 10.00
CA LYS A 95 -9.55 12.07 10.98
C LYS A 95 -8.99 10.70 10.57
N ILE A 96 -8.99 10.39 9.27
CA ILE A 96 -8.31 9.18 8.73
C ILE A 96 -6.82 9.23 9.05
N PHE A 97 -6.15 10.36 8.81
CA PHE A 97 -4.73 10.53 9.10
C PHE A 97 -4.44 10.36 10.60
N CYS A 98 -5.10 11.11 11.47
CA CYS A 98 -4.88 11.04 12.92
C CYS A 98 -5.14 9.63 13.47
N ASN A 99 -6.22 8.97 13.03
CA ASN A 99 -6.49 7.60 13.43
C ASN A 99 -5.47 6.61 12.85
N GLY A 100 -4.95 6.88 11.65
CA GLY A 100 -3.92 6.06 11.01
C GLY A 100 -2.60 6.06 11.77
N ILE A 101 -2.17 7.20 12.30
CA ILE A 101 -0.87 7.35 12.97
C ILE A 101 -0.91 7.10 14.49
N LYS A 102 -2.10 6.95 15.10
CA LYS A 102 -2.27 6.91 16.56
C LYS A 102 -1.38 5.88 17.28
N ASN A 103 -1.12 4.74 16.64
CA ASN A 103 -0.35 3.62 17.20
C ASN A 103 0.90 3.28 16.36
N ILE A 104 1.42 4.25 15.60
CA ILE A 104 2.57 4.04 14.72
C ILE A 104 3.70 4.98 15.16
N ALA A 105 4.93 4.49 15.16
CA ALA A 105 6.10 5.35 15.34
C ALA A 105 6.16 6.42 14.24
N THR A 106 6.40 7.67 14.61
CA THR A 106 6.47 8.81 13.66
C THR A 106 7.75 9.62 13.80
N GLU A 107 8.77 9.08 14.47
CA GLU A 107 10.03 9.78 14.79
C GLU A 107 10.82 10.27 13.57
N HIS A 108 10.68 9.61 12.42
CA HIS A 108 11.36 9.97 11.17
C HIS A 108 10.46 10.73 10.20
N LEU A 109 9.20 11.03 10.54
CA LEU A 109 8.29 11.78 9.68
C LEU A 109 8.57 13.28 9.78
N GLN A 110 8.74 13.91 8.63
CA GLN A 110 8.83 15.36 8.55
C GLN A 110 7.47 16.02 8.31
N VAL A 111 7.36 17.32 8.64
CA VAL A 111 6.14 18.12 8.40
C VAL A 111 5.75 18.11 6.91
N SER A 112 6.73 18.13 6.01
CA SER A 112 6.52 18.02 4.57
C SER A 112 5.87 16.69 4.17
N ASP A 113 6.20 15.59 4.86
CA ASP A 113 5.62 14.27 4.61
C ASP A 113 4.15 14.21 4.99
N VAL A 114 3.74 14.89 6.07
CA VAL A 114 2.33 14.99 6.48
C VAL A 114 1.47 15.58 5.36
N ARG A 115 1.95 16.65 4.71
CA ARG A 115 1.25 17.25 3.56
C ARG A 115 1.10 16.26 2.40
N ASN A 116 2.17 15.52 2.10
CA ASN A 116 2.17 14.51 1.04
C ASN A 116 1.22 13.34 1.36
N ILE A 117 1.20 12.87 2.61
CA ILE A 117 0.30 11.80 3.06
C ILE A 117 -1.16 12.24 2.97
N LYS A 118 -1.50 13.45 3.42
CA LYS A 118 -2.85 14.00 3.28
C LYS A 118 -3.28 14.09 1.81
N ARG A 119 -2.39 14.56 0.92
CA ARG A 119 -2.66 14.56 -0.54
C ARG A 119 -2.92 13.15 -1.08
N ASN A 120 -2.17 12.15 -0.61
CA ASN A 120 -2.39 10.75 -0.99
C ASN A 120 -3.75 10.21 -0.52
N ILE A 121 -4.22 10.62 0.66
CA ILE A 121 -5.57 10.29 1.16
C ILE A 121 -6.63 10.87 0.21
N TYR A 122 -6.54 12.16 -0.14
CA TYR A 122 -7.46 12.79 -1.10
C TYR A 122 -7.48 12.09 -2.45
N ASN A 123 -6.29 11.77 -2.99
CA ASN A 123 -6.18 11.06 -4.27
C ASN A 123 -6.75 9.64 -4.20
N ALA A 124 -6.61 8.95 -3.07
CA ALA A 124 -7.22 7.64 -2.87
C ALA A 124 -8.76 7.74 -2.84
N LYS A 125 -9.32 8.71 -2.11
CA LYS A 125 -10.79 8.95 -2.07
C LYS A 125 -11.35 9.25 -3.46
N ARG A 126 -10.68 10.09 -4.25
CA ARG A 126 -11.12 10.44 -5.63
C ARG A 126 -11.06 9.29 -6.64
N LYS A 127 -10.36 8.20 -6.33
CA LYS A 127 -10.39 6.99 -7.17
C LYS A 127 -11.64 6.15 -6.94
N ILE A 128 -12.31 6.35 -5.81
CA ILE A 128 -13.48 5.56 -5.39
C ILE A 128 -14.75 6.39 -5.52
N LEU A 129 -14.69 7.68 -5.15
CA LEU A 129 -15.82 8.60 -5.28
C LEU A 129 -16.00 9.07 -6.73
N PRO A 130 -17.25 9.20 -7.20
CA PRO A 130 -17.53 9.81 -8.49
C PRO A 130 -17.07 11.28 -8.52
N PRO A 131 -16.86 11.85 -9.72
CA PRO A 131 -16.55 13.26 -9.87
C PRO A 131 -17.69 14.11 -9.29
N PHE A 132 -17.34 15.33 -8.85
CA PHE A 132 -18.34 16.26 -8.34
C PHE A 132 -19.31 16.63 -9.48
N PRO A 133 -20.63 16.40 -9.31
CA PRO A 133 -21.60 16.68 -10.34
C PRO A 133 -21.73 18.19 -10.56
N LYS A 134 -21.95 18.58 -11.82
CA LYS A 134 -22.06 19.98 -12.25
C LYS A 134 -23.50 20.42 -12.46
N SER A 135 -24.44 19.48 -12.53
CA SER A 135 -25.87 19.74 -12.68
C SER A 135 -26.71 18.79 -11.82
N ILE A 136 -28.00 19.11 -11.67
CA ILE A 136 -28.95 18.30 -10.89
C ILE A 136 -29.22 16.97 -11.61
N GLU A 137 -29.24 16.97 -12.94
CA GLU A 137 -29.41 15.77 -13.75
C GLU A 137 -28.23 14.80 -13.56
N GLU A 138 -27.00 15.31 -13.51
CA GLU A 138 -25.81 14.51 -13.19
C GLU A 138 -25.90 13.90 -11.77
N ILE A 139 -26.46 14.63 -10.80
CA ILE A 139 -26.69 14.10 -9.45
C ILE A 139 -27.62 12.89 -9.49
N GLN A 140 -28.73 12.98 -10.21
CA GLN A 140 -29.71 11.90 -10.32
C GLN A 140 -29.09 10.64 -10.94
N LEU A 141 -28.36 10.81 -12.05
CA LEU A 141 -27.66 9.70 -12.72
C LEU A 141 -26.64 9.01 -11.80
N ILE A 142 -25.82 9.78 -11.07
CA ILE A 142 -24.84 9.22 -10.12
C ILE A 142 -25.53 8.44 -9.00
N LEU A 143 -26.64 8.95 -8.46
CA LEU A 143 -27.39 8.27 -7.39
C LEU A 143 -27.99 6.95 -7.88
N ASP A 144 -28.50 6.91 -9.11
CA ASP A 144 -29.05 5.68 -9.72
C ASP A 144 -27.95 4.64 -9.99
N GLU A 145 -26.78 5.05 -10.48
CA GLU A 145 -25.60 4.17 -10.66
C GLU A 145 -25.09 3.61 -9.33
N LEU A 146 -25.04 4.43 -8.29
CA LEU A 146 -24.63 3.97 -6.95
C LEU A 146 -25.63 2.95 -6.40
N ASN A 147 -26.93 3.22 -6.49
CA ASN A 147 -27.99 2.32 -6.01
C ASN A 147 -27.96 0.95 -6.72
N THR A 148 -27.73 0.93 -8.03
CA THR A 148 -27.64 -0.33 -8.80
C THR A 148 -26.38 -1.13 -8.45
N ALA A 149 -25.25 -0.48 -8.18
CA ALA A 149 -24.01 -1.15 -7.74
C ALA A 149 -24.14 -1.81 -6.34
N PHE A 150 -24.97 -1.27 -5.44
CA PHE A 150 -25.22 -1.90 -4.13
C PHE A 150 -26.12 -3.16 -4.21
N LEU A 151 -26.91 -3.30 -5.27
CA LEU A 151 -27.84 -4.43 -5.46
C LEU A 151 -27.19 -5.66 -6.12
N THR A 152 -26.08 -5.48 -6.84
CA THR A 152 -25.34 -6.57 -7.51
C THR A 152 -24.27 -7.22 -6.63
N HIS A 153 -24.01 -6.66 -5.44
CA HIS A 153 -23.06 -7.17 -4.45
C HIS A 153 -23.73 -7.82 -3.22
N LYS A 154 -25.00 -8.24 -3.35
CA LYS A 154 -25.72 -9.02 -2.33
C LYS A 154 -25.85 -10.48 -2.73
#